data_AF-A0A4Y2JLU5-F1
#
_entry.id   AF-A0A4Y2JLU5-F1
#
_cell.length_a   1.000
_cell.length_b   1.000
_cell.length_c   1.000
_cell.angle_alpha   90.00
_cell.angle_beta   90.00
_cell.angle_gamma   90.00
#
_symmetry.space_group_name_H-M   'P 1'
#
loop_
_entity.id
_entity.type
_entity.pdbx_description
1 polymer ?
#
loop_
_entity_poly.entity_id
_entity_poly.type
_entity_poly.pdbx_seq_one_letter_code
_entity_poly.pdbx_strand_id
1 'polypeptide(L)'
;RWITEEMSYADFVAAGNLIAEYVLDNPVTQINGYIGIWDFKGFSFKHFLPFCSPKHIILLSTLMQDRFPARFKIAYCVNCSPLVNKAWSLINPVLKEKFRKRIKIFGTDMSVLHQYLEPAILPTEYGGVITTPENVEMAPRVLDQEQYVKYNLKFGYP
;
A
#
# COMPACT_ATOMS: atom_id res chain seq x y z
N ARG A 1 0.47 11.03 -2.21
CA ARG A 1 -0.62 11.28 -1.24
C ARG A 1 -1.95 11.20 -1.97
N TRP A 2 -2.99 10.60 -1.39
CA TRP A 2 -4.33 10.58 -2.00
C TRP A 2 -5.07 11.90 -1.69
N ILE A 3 -5.45 12.64 -2.73
CA ILE A 3 -6.28 13.85 -2.64
C ILE A 3 -7.62 13.50 -3.28
N THR A 4 -8.66 13.35 -2.46
CA THR A 4 -9.96 12.79 -2.88
C THR A 4 -10.70 13.63 -3.93
N GLU A 5 -10.39 14.91 -3.99
CA GLU A 5 -10.96 15.89 -4.93
C GLU A 5 -10.31 15.80 -6.32
N GLU A 6 -9.08 15.33 -6.40
CA GLU A 6 -8.29 15.24 -7.64
C GLU A 6 -8.20 13.80 -8.17
N MET A 7 -8.29 12.82 -7.27
CA MET A 7 -8.03 11.42 -7.55
C MET A 7 -9.19 10.56 -7.04
N SER A 8 -9.84 9.85 -7.96
CA SER A 8 -10.92 8.92 -7.61
C SER A 8 -10.37 7.71 -6.83
N TYR A 9 -11.26 6.95 -6.20
CA TYR A 9 -10.88 5.69 -5.59
C TYR A 9 -10.28 4.70 -6.61
N ALA A 10 -10.78 4.71 -7.85
CA ALA A 10 -10.26 3.85 -8.90
C ALA A 10 -8.81 4.24 -9.27
N ASP A 11 -8.53 5.54 -9.36
CA ASP A 11 -7.17 6.05 -9.63
C ASP A 11 -6.22 5.70 -8.47
N PHE A 12 -6.69 5.80 -7.22
CA PHE A 12 -5.92 5.38 -6.06
C PHE A 12 -5.55 3.89 -6.12
N VAL A 13 -6.51 3.01 -6.44
CA VAL A 13 -6.25 1.57 -6.59
C VAL A 13 -5.34 1.28 -7.79
N ALA A 14 -5.54 1.97 -8.91
CA ALA A 14 -4.71 1.83 -10.10
C ALA A 14 -3.25 2.23 -9.82
N ALA A 15 -3.02 3.36 -9.15
CA ALA A 15 -1.69 3.80 -8.75
C ALA A 15 -1.01 2.77 -7.83
N GLY A 16 -1.76 2.19 -6.87
CA GLY A 16 -1.26 1.12 -6.02
C GLY A 16 -0.85 -0.13 -6.81
N ASN A 17 -1.64 -0.54 -7.80
CA ASN A 17 -1.30 -1.67 -8.67
C ASN A 17 -0.06 -1.39 -9.51
N LEU A 18 0.09 -0.20 -10.09
CA LEU A 18 1.27 0.18 -10.89
C LEU A 18 2.55 0.14 -10.06
N ILE A 19 2.54 0.69 -8.85
CA ILE A 19 3.68 0.64 -7.93
C ILE A 19 4.02 -0.81 -7.60
N ALA A 20 2.99 -1.63 -7.37
CA ALA A 20 3.20 -3.01 -6.99
C ALA A 20 3.75 -3.84 -8.17
N GLU A 21 3.30 -3.61 -9.41
CA GLU A 21 3.87 -4.21 -10.62
C GLU A 21 5.35 -3.84 -10.79
N TYR A 22 5.70 -2.56 -10.64
CA TYR A 22 7.09 -2.09 -10.67
C TYR A 22 7.96 -2.78 -9.61
N VAL A 23 7.46 -2.90 -8.37
CA VAL A 23 8.18 -3.57 -7.28
C VAL A 23 8.38 -5.07 -7.55
N LEU A 24 7.41 -5.70 -8.23
CA LEU A 24 7.48 -7.11 -8.63
C LEU A 24 8.39 -7.38 -9.83
N ASP A 25 8.77 -6.36 -10.60
CA ASP A 25 9.73 -6.55 -11.70
C ASP A 25 11.11 -6.99 -11.20
N ASN A 26 11.43 -6.70 -9.93
CA ASN A 26 12.67 -7.15 -9.30
C ASN A 26 12.62 -8.63 -8.89
N PRO A 27 13.48 -9.52 -9.43
CA PRO A 27 13.50 -10.95 -9.09
C PRO A 27 13.75 -11.23 -7.61
N VAL A 28 14.54 -10.38 -6.94
CA VAL A 28 14.82 -10.51 -5.50
C VAL A 28 13.52 -10.32 -4.71
N THR A 29 12.68 -9.36 -5.10
CA THR A 29 11.35 -9.14 -4.52
C THR A 29 10.42 -10.31 -4.81
N GLN A 30 10.45 -10.90 -6.01
CA GLN A 30 9.59 -12.04 -6.33
C GLN A 30 9.88 -13.25 -5.41
N ILE A 31 11.15 -13.51 -5.11
CA ILE A 31 11.59 -14.61 -4.24
C ILE A 31 11.32 -14.29 -2.77
N ASN A 32 11.80 -13.13 -2.31
CA ASN A 32 11.80 -12.75 -0.90
C ASN A 32 10.44 -12.21 -0.44
N GLY A 33 9.65 -11.65 -1.34
CA GLY A 33 8.47 -10.85 -1.03
C GLY A 33 8.82 -9.43 -0.62
N TYR A 34 7.78 -8.70 -0.21
CA TYR A 34 7.88 -7.30 0.19
C TYR A 34 7.11 -7.03 1.48
N ILE A 35 7.52 -5.97 2.17
CA ILE A 35 6.78 -5.37 3.27
C ILE A 35 6.20 -4.04 2.78
N GLY A 36 5.07 -3.61 3.34
CA GLY A 36 4.48 -2.31 3.07
C GLY A 36 4.47 -1.44 4.31
N ILE A 37 4.72 -0.14 4.16
CA ILE A 37 4.36 0.87 5.16
C ILE A 37 3.19 1.66 4.59
N TRP A 38 2.05 1.65 5.27
CA TRP A 38 0.88 2.41 4.88
C TRP A 38 0.70 3.57 5.84
N ASP A 39 1.03 4.77 5.37
CA ASP A 39 0.90 5.98 6.16
C ASP A 39 -0.52 6.53 6.10
N PHE A 40 -1.22 6.51 7.23
CA PHE A 40 -2.58 7.04 7.39
C PHE A 40 -2.59 8.50 7.89
N LYS A 41 -1.46 9.21 7.90
CA LYS A 41 -1.39 10.63 8.24
C LYS A 41 -2.32 11.45 7.35
N GLY A 42 -3.28 12.13 7.96
CA GLY A 42 -4.28 12.92 7.25
C GLY A 42 -5.47 12.11 6.70
N PHE A 43 -5.58 10.82 7.03
CA PHE A 43 -6.76 10.02 6.72
C PHE A 43 -7.99 10.60 7.44
N SER A 44 -9.00 10.95 6.65
CA SER A 44 -10.17 11.72 7.09
C SER A 44 -11.46 11.08 6.57
N PHE A 45 -12.61 11.61 6.98
CA PHE A 45 -13.91 11.11 6.51
C PHE A 45 -14.08 11.16 4.99
N LYS A 46 -13.45 12.12 4.30
CA LYS A 46 -13.44 12.20 2.84
C LYS A 46 -12.80 10.97 2.19
N HIS A 47 -11.79 10.39 2.83
CA HIS A 47 -11.15 9.15 2.40
C HIS A 47 -11.94 7.93 2.86
N PHE A 48 -12.42 7.96 4.11
CA PHE A 48 -13.14 6.85 4.74
C PHE A 48 -14.39 6.44 3.95
N LEU A 49 -15.21 7.40 3.52
CA LEU A 49 -16.46 7.13 2.82
C LEU A 49 -16.28 6.31 1.53
N PRO A 50 -15.45 6.74 0.55
CA PRO A 50 -15.18 5.93 -0.62
C PRO A 50 -14.43 4.64 -0.25
N PHE A 51 -13.42 4.70 0.62
CA PHE A 51 -12.60 3.54 0.97
C PHE A 51 -13.41 2.40 1.61
N CYS A 52 -14.37 2.73 2.48
CA CYS A 52 -15.15 1.77 3.25
C CYS A 52 -16.51 1.40 2.63
N SER A 53 -16.80 1.82 1.39
CA SER A 53 -18.01 1.34 0.73
C SER A 53 -17.94 -0.19 0.53
N PRO A 54 -19.04 -0.96 0.67
CA PRO A 54 -18.99 -2.41 0.54
C PRO A 54 -18.35 -2.89 -0.77
N LYS A 55 -18.69 -2.22 -1.89
CA LYS A 55 -18.10 -2.49 -3.21
C LYS A 55 -16.59 -2.30 -3.21
N HIS A 56 -16.09 -1.23 -2.61
CA HIS A 56 -14.66 -0.90 -2.60
C HIS A 56 -13.87 -1.78 -1.63
N ILE A 57 -14.43 -2.10 -0.45
CA ILE A 57 -13.82 -3.07 0.48
C ILE A 57 -13.63 -4.42 -0.21
N ILE A 58 -14.68 -4.93 -0.89
CA ILE A 58 -14.61 -6.21 -1.60
C ILE A 58 -13.58 -6.13 -2.73
N LEU A 59 -13.60 -5.06 -3.53
CA LEU A 59 -12.67 -4.86 -4.63
C LEU A 59 -11.21 -4.89 -4.16
N LEU A 60 -10.84 -4.03 -3.21
CA LEU A 60 -9.47 -3.93 -2.73
C LEU A 60 -9.03 -5.21 -2.00
N SER A 61 -9.88 -5.78 -1.16
CA SER A 61 -9.56 -7.03 -0.45
C SER A 61 -9.30 -8.16 -1.43
N THR A 62 -10.15 -8.32 -2.45
CA THR A 62 -9.99 -9.35 -3.49
C THR A 62 -8.71 -9.11 -4.31
N LEU A 63 -8.45 -7.87 -4.72
CA LEU A 63 -7.24 -7.54 -5.47
C LEU A 63 -5.99 -7.93 -4.69
N MET A 64 -5.90 -7.48 -3.44
CA MET A 64 -4.73 -7.72 -2.60
C MET A 64 -4.50 -9.18 -2.24
N GLN A 65 -5.57 -9.94 -1.99
CA GLN A 65 -5.44 -11.29 -1.43
C GLN A 65 -5.55 -12.43 -2.45
N ASP A 66 -6.22 -12.18 -3.57
CA ASP A 66 -6.58 -13.21 -4.55
C ASP A 66 -6.04 -12.95 -5.95
N ARG A 67 -5.77 -11.70 -6.32
CA ARG A 67 -5.40 -11.34 -7.70
C ARG A 67 -3.97 -10.89 -7.87
N PHE A 68 -3.38 -10.28 -6.85
CA PHE A 68 -2.03 -9.74 -6.97
C PHE A 68 -0.98 -10.84 -6.77
N PRO A 69 -0.11 -11.14 -7.78
CA PRO A 69 0.81 -12.29 -7.76
C PRO A 69 2.05 -12.04 -6.90
N ALA A 70 1.88 -11.40 -5.74
CA ALA A 70 2.96 -10.93 -4.92
C ALA A 70 3.05 -11.66 -3.58
N ARG A 71 4.28 -11.88 -3.13
CA ARG A 71 4.53 -12.44 -1.81
C ARG A 71 4.50 -11.36 -0.73
N PHE A 72 3.31 -10.81 -0.47
CA PHE A 72 3.09 -9.81 0.58
C PHE A 72 3.41 -10.39 1.97
N LYS A 73 4.43 -9.88 2.66
CA LYS A 73 4.85 -10.41 3.97
C LYS A 73 4.11 -9.79 5.12
N ILE A 74 4.06 -8.45 5.17
CA ILE A 74 3.45 -7.68 6.25
C ILE A 74 3.19 -6.24 5.78
N ALA A 75 2.14 -5.61 6.28
CA ALA A 75 1.96 -4.16 6.24
C ALA A 75 1.99 -3.59 7.64
N TYR A 76 2.73 -2.50 7.78
CA TYR A 76 2.74 -1.64 8.96
C TYR A 76 1.94 -0.38 8.66
N CYS A 77 0.73 -0.30 9.20
CA CYS A 77 -0.09 0.90 9.12
C CYS A 77 0.37 1.86 10.22
N VAL A 78 0.83 3.04 9.85
CA VAL A 78 1.37 4.05 10.78
C VAL A 78 0.54 5.33 10.77
N ASN A 79 0.73 6.20 11.76
CA ASN A 79 -0.04 7.43 11.91
C ASN A 79 -1.56 7.18 11.92
N CYS A 80 -2.00 6.05 12.47
CA CYS A 80 -3.41 5.66 12.44
C CYS A 80 -4.20 6.41 13.51
N SER A 81 -5.23 7.14 13.08
CA SER A 81 -6.23 7.73 13.97
C SER A 81 -7.31 6.71 14.36
N PRO A 82 -8.17 6.98 15.35
CA PRO A 82 -9.30 6.10 15.67
C PRO A 82 -10.23 5.81 14.49
N LEU A 83 -10.26 6.67 13.46
CA LEU A 83 -11.01 6.43 12.23
C LEU A 83 -10.47 5.24 11.43
N VAL A 84 -9.17 5.00 11.46
CA VAL A 84 -8.54 3.84 10.80
C VAL A 84 -8.97 2.53 11.47
N ASN A 85 -9.10 2.51 12.80
CA ASN A 85 -9.61 1.33 13.51
C ASN A 85 -11.05 1.00 13.11
N LYS A 86 -11.89 2.01 12.86
CA LYS A 86 -13.24 1.81 12.32
C LYS A 86 -13.19 1.22 10.92
N ALA A 87 -12.33 1.76 10.04
CA ALA A 87 -12.16 1.20 8.69
C ALA A 87 -11.70 -0.26 8.75
N TRP A 88 -10.75 -0.56 9.64
CA TRP A 88 -10.28 -1.92 9.86
C TRP A 88 -11.38 -2.87 10.33
N SER A 89 -12.26 -2.45 11.24
CA SER A 89 -13.39 -3.30 11.68
C SER A 89 -14.35 -3.69 10.55
N LEU A 90 -14.44 -2.86 9.49
CA LEU A 90 -15.27 -3.14 8.31
C LEU A 90 -14.56 -4.07 7.31
N ILE A 91 -13.23 -3.95 7.21
CA ILE A 91 -12.41 -4.70 6.23
C ILE A 91 -12.00 -6.07 6.76
N ASN A 92 -11.64 -6.16 8.04
CA ASN A 92 -11.11 -7.38 8.67
C ASN A 92 -11.96 -8.65 8.43
N PRO A 93 -13.31 -8.60 8.47
CA PRO A 93 -14.15 -9.77 8.19
C PRO A 93 -14.02 -10.31 6.75
N VAL A 94 -13.74 -9.43 5.78
CA VAL A 94 -13.63 -9.78 4.35
C VAL A 94 -12.27 -10.41 4.03
N LEU A 95 -11.24 -10.07 4.81
CA LEU A 95 -9.89 -10.57 4.60
C LEU A 95 -9.76 -12.05 4.98
N LYS A 96 -8.94 -12.79 4.24
CA LYS A 96 -8.48 -14.13 4.63
C LYS A 96 -7.61 -14.06 5.88
N GLU A 97 -7.64 -15.09 6.72
CA GLU A 97 -6.86 -15.16 7.98
C GLU A 97 -5.37 -14.83 7.78
N LYS A 98 -4.77 -15.33 6.70
CA LYS A 98 -3.40 -15.03 6.30
C LYS A 98 -3.12 -13.53 6.18
N PHE A 99 -4.03 -12.74 5.61
CA PHE A 99 -3.87 -11.30 5.45
C PHE A 99 -4.15 -10.55 6.75
N ARG A 100 -5.16 -10.97 7.53
CA ARG A 100 -5.43 -10.39 8.85
C ARG A 100 -4.20 -10.44 9.76
N LYS A 101 -3.49 -11.57 9.77
CA LYS A 101 -2.25 -11.77 10.55
C LYS A 101 -1.06 -10.93 10.05
N ARG A 102 -1.14 -10.40 8.83
CA ARG A 102 -0.06 -9.65 8.16
C ARG A 102 -0.30 -8.15 8.15
N ILE A 103 -1.35 -7.66 8.82
CA ILE A 103 -1.60 -6.22 8.93
C ILE A 103 -1.39 -5.84 10.40
N LYS A 104 -0.46 -4.93 10.65
CA LYS A 104 -0.20 -4.36 11.97
C LYS A 104 -0.57 -2.89 11.95
N ILE A 105 -1.41 -2.48 12.88
CA ILE A 105 -1.91 -1.11 12.98
C ILE A 105 -1.28 -0.44 14.18
N PHE A 106 -0.59 0.67 13.93
CA PHE A 106 0.11 1.46 14.93
C PHE A 106 -0.43 2.89 14.96
N GLY A 107 -0.38 3.51 16.13
CA GLY A 107 -0.72 4.92 16.30
C GLY A 107 0.33 5.85 15.70
N THR A 108 0.54 7.00 16.34
CA THR A 108 1.51 8.01 15.90
C THR A 108 2.92 7.80 16.47
N ASP A 109 3.10 6.82 17.34
CA ASP A 109 4.39 6.51 17.96
C ASP A 109 5.26 5.64 17.03
N MET A 110 6.26 6.25 16.40
CA MET A 110 7.20 5.56 15.49
C MET A 110 8.18 4.64 16.21
N SER A 111 8.36 4.77 17.54
CA SER A 111 9.23 3.85 18.29
C SER A 111 8.73 2.40 18.18
N VAL A 112 7.42 2.21 18.02
CA VAL A 112 6.80 0.90 17.79
C VAL A 112 7.17 0.33 16.42
N LEU A 113 7.25 1.17 15.38
CA LEU A 113 7.71 0.74 14.06
C LEU A 113 9.17 0.26 14.11
N HIS A 114 10.01 0.96 14.88
CA HIS A 114 11.43 0.63 15.03
C HIS A 114 11.71 -0.69 15.77
N GLN A 115 10.72 -1.25 16.47
CA GLN A 115 10.81 -2.62 17.01
C GLN A 115 10.78 -3.69 15.89
N TYR A 116 10.35 -3.30 14.68
CA TYR A 116 10.21 -4.20 13.54
C TYR A 116 11.17 -3.88 12.40
N LEU A 117 11.52 -2.60 12.22
CA LEU A 117 12.34 -2.12 11.12
C LEU A 117 13.47 -1.23 11.63
N GLU A 118 14.67 -1.49 11.16
CA GLU A 118 15.84 -0.70 11.53
C GLU A 118 15.74 0.73 10.96
N PRO A 119 16.05 1.78 11.74
CA PRO A 119 16.05 3.16 11.25
C PRO A 119 16.94 3.38 10.01
N ALA A 120 17.99 2.57 9.84
CA ALA A 120 18.94 2.65 8.73
C ALA A 120 18.29 2.44 7.35
N ILE A 121 17.18 1.70 7.28
CA ILE A 121 16.46 1.38 6.03
C ILE A 121 15.20 2.23 5.84
N LEU A 122 14.97 3.22 6.71
CA LEU A 122 13.76 4.03 6.71
C LEU A 122 14.04 5.47 6.28
N PRO A 123 13.09 6.10 5.57
CA PRO A 123 13.04 7.54 5.39
C PRO A 123 12.93 8.32 6.70
N THR A 124 13.43 9.55 6.70
CA THR A 124 13.36 10.45 7.87
C THR A 124 11.93 10.70 8.37
N GLU A 125 10.93 10.71 7.50
CA GLU A 125 9.51 10.86 7.87
C GLU A 125 8.99 9.73 8.77
N TYR A 126 9.64 8.57 8.77
CA TYR A 126 9.32 7.43 9.62
C TYR A 126 10.37 7.21 10.73
N GLY A 127 11.18 8.23 11.04
CA GLY A 127 12.21 8.18 12.08
C GLY A 127 13.53 7.50 11.66
N GLY A 128 13.74 7.32 10.36
CA GLY A 128 14.99 6.77 9.82
C GLY A 128 16.03 7.81 9.44
N VAL A 129 17.01 7.39 8.65
CA VAL A 129 18.18 8.20 8.25
C VAL A 129 18.20 8.55 6.76
N ILE A 130 17.33 7.95 5.94
CA ILE A 130 17.27 8.21 4.50
C ILE A 130 16.58 9.56 4.27
N THR A 131 17.33 10.53 3.74
CA THR A 131 16.85 11.91 3.52
C THR A 131 16.22 12.13 2.16
N THR A 132 16.48 11.25 1.19
CA THR A 132 15.86 11.32 -0.14
C THR A 132 14.43 10.81 -0.08
N PRO A 133 13.42 11.59 -0.48
CA PRO A 133 12.05 11.08 -0.54
C PRO A 133 11.95 10.01 -1.63
N GLU A 134 11.64 8.76 -1.27
CA GLU A 134 11.52 7.63 -2.22
C GLU A 134 10.56 7.93 -3.39
N ASN A 135 9.49 8.68 -3.11
CA ASN A 135 8.49 9.05 -4.12
C ASN A 135 9.07 9.86 -5.28
N VAL A 136 10.14 10.63 -5.06
CA VAL A 136 10.76 11.47 -6.09
C VAL A 136 11.55 10.63 -7.09
N GLU A 137 12.14 9.52 -6.64
CA GLU A 137 12.89 8.62 -7.52
C GLU A 137 12.01 7.53 -8.15
N MET A 138 11.02 7.03 -7.40
CA MET A 138 10.16 5.93 -7.86
C MET A 138 9.13 6.40 -8.89
N ALA A 139 8.47 7.56 -8.69
CA ALA A 139 7.38 7.98 -9.55
C ALA A 139 7.78 8.12 -11.03
N PRO A 140 8.92 8.76 -11.39
CA PRO A 140 9.36 8.81 -12.78
C PRO A 140 9.62 7.43 -13.39
N ARG A 141 10.16 6.48 -12.59
CA ARG A 141 10.47 5.12 -13.06
C ARG A 141 9.21 4.29 -13.29
N VAL A 142 8.21 4.42 -12.42
CA VAL A 142 6.90 3.77 -12.61
C VAL A 142 6.21 4.33 -13.85
N LEU A 143 6.30 5.65 -14.09
CA LEU A 143 5.73 6.29 -15.28
C LEU A 143 6.46 5.92 -16.57
N ASP A 144 7.77 5.67 -16.53
CA ASP A 144 8.53 5.18 -17.68
C ASP A 144 8.07 3.78 -18.14
N GLN A 145 7.48 2.99 -17.23
CA GLN A 145 6.88 1.70 -17.54
C GLN A 145 5.49 1.80 -18.20
N GLU A 146 4.96 2.99 -18.48
CA GLU A 146 3.60 3.16 -19.02
C GLU A 146 3.39 2.35 -20.33
N GLN A 147 4.39 2.35 -21.23
CA GLN A 147 4.29 1.59 -22.48
C GLN A 147 4.24 0.06 -22.24
N TYR A 148 5.02 -0.42 -21.27
CA TYR A 148 5.04 -1.82 -20.87
C TYR A 148 3.70 -2.25 -20.25
N VAL A 149 3.14 -1.43 -19.36
CA VAL A 149 1.82 -1.67 -18.77
C VAL A 149 0.74 -1.67 -19.85
N LYS A 150 0.74 -0.70 -20.77
CA LYS A 150 -0.20 -0.65 -21.91
C LYS A 150 -0.11 -1.90 -22.78
N TYR A 151 1.09 -2.44 -22.98
CA TYR A 151 1.30 -3.69 -23.70
C TYR A 151 0.67 -4.88 -22.96
N ASN A 152 0.99 -5.06 -21.67
CA ASN A 152 0.46 -6.18 -20.87
C ASN A 152 -1.06 -6.12 -20.70
N LEU A 153 -1.64 -4.92 -20.58
CA LEU A 153 -3.10 -4.75 -20.55
C LEU A 153 -3.78 -5.20 -21.85
N LYS A 154 -3.09 -5.09 -22.99
CA LYS A 154 -3.61 -5.44 -24.31
C LYS A 154 -3.40 -6.92 -24.65
N PHE A 155 -2.28 -7.50 -24.24
CA PHE A 155 -1.86 -8.84 -24.68
C PHE A 155 -1.76 -9.88 -23.57
N GLY A 156 -1.95 -9.47 -22.30
CA GLY A 156 -1.74 -10.32 -21.13
C GLY A 156 -0.27 -10.35 -20.69
N TYR A 157 -0.03 -10.96 -19.54
CA TYR A 157 1.31 -11.29 -19.08
C TYR A 157 1.85 -12.49 -19.89
N PRO A 158 3.12 -12.48 -20.34
CA PRO A 158 3.72 -13.60 -21.08
C PRO A 158 3.82 -14.89 -20.25
#